data_AF-A0A507DM79-F1
#
_entry.id   AF-A0A507DM79-F1
#
_cell.length_a   1.000
_cell.length_b   1.000
_cell.length_c   1.000
_cell.angle_alpha   90.00
_cell.angle_beta   90.00
_cell.angle_gamma   90.00
#
_symmetry.space_group_name_H-M   'P 1'
#
loop_
_entity.id
_entity.type
_entity.pdbx_description
1 polymer ?
#
loop_
_entity_poly.entity_id
_entity_poly.type
_entity_poly.pdbx_seq_one_letter_code
_entity_poly.pdbx_strand_id
1 'polypeptide(L)'
;MDRLPFELVERIAVFLHPEQIWRSNICSSISFAVLNIETWCHERSRIESEFESVNWQRLGPAFMAAAIIVRGHGFDMRMQEQLMGANASIDADTGPHSYTEDDLGEIHYQDTLEQQLRTEVAVTLVEEALFLAHAFKPLDWGVNTFYALRWAAAANARDIVSFLLDKRELHELASFQSAMAQALQLAAAYENLEIVELLLAAFPLGTDASQALEGALFYAAERNLEEIVTVLMEFIDLRCSLLERAAMNFTELLRIACAHGNARIARQFLSLPNSDIKTLRQNLEVYPSILWTVFGGHVDIIDLLIEFHPATKSSLTLLPAVKGNHIKMVKHLFFNIPNLVFGERDVHAAFLEACTMGYLDIASQILIPPESTRPHPNPKSHENPEKFLLEACENNHPSLVDLLLMHMPTLSASFDNNTCLRHAASNGHTEIVRLLLDCQQDAVDPSCLNNICLRNAAERGYVEIVERLLQDSRVDADAQGNAAIRFSAERGHAHVVELLLKTRGVDPAADDSFALRAAARNRHLRVVELLIRDGRSNVSAREGYALKHLEDMGAALLDFM
;
A
#
# COMPACT_ATOMS: atom_id res chain seq x y z
N MET A 1 31.21 28.03 31.98
CA MET A 1 31.92 27.83 30.72
C MET A 1 33.11 26.94 31.01
N ASP A 2 33.20 25.68 30.59
CA ASP A 2 32.44 24.93 29.59
C ASP A 2 32.58 23.43 29.91
N ARG A 3 31.48 22.77 30.28
CA ARG A 3 31.39 21.30 30.38
C ARG A 3 29.94 20.93 30.06
N LEU A 4 29.73 20.23 28.95
CA LEU A 4 28.42 19.68 28.60
C LEU A 4 27.97 18.70 29.70
N PRO A 5 26.66 18.59 29.99
CA PRO A 5 26.16 17.79 31.11
C PRO A 5 26.26 16.30 30.80
N PHE A 6 26.57 15.52 31.84
CA PHE A 6 26.62 14.05 31.86
C PHE A 6 25.35 13.38 31.26
N GLU A 7 24.20 14.06 31.35
CA GLU A 7 22.93 13.62 30.76
C GLU A 7 22.91 13.61 29.21
N LEU A 8 23.73 14.42 28.53
CA LEU A 8 23.84 14.40 27.07
C LEU A 8 24.67 13.21 26.58
N VAL A 9 25.68 12.82 27.37
CA VAL A 9 26.53 11.64 27.14
C VAL A 9 25.71 10.35 27.33
N GLU A 10 24.87 10.30 28.36
CA GLU A 10 23.97 9.18 28.62
C GLU A 10 22.90 9.02 27.51
N ARG A 11 22.40 10.13 26.94
CA ARG A 11 21.41 10.13 25.86
C ARG A 11 21.95 9.68 24.50
N ILE A 12 23.23 9.94 24.20
CA ILE A 12 23.91 9.43 23.00
C ILE A 12 24.17 7.91 23.13
N ALA A 13 24.51 7.43 24.34
CA ALA A 13 24.72 6.01 24.62
C ALA A 13 23.42 5.19 24.52
N VAL A 14 22.28 5.78 24.90
CA VAL A 14 20.94 5.16 24.76
C VAL A 14 20.53 5.05 23.28
N PHE A 15 20.98 5.95 22.40
CA PHE A 15 20.60 5.98 20.98
C PHE A 15 21.15 4.80 20.15
N LEU A 16 22.26 4.19 20.59
CA LEU A 16 22.92 3.07 19.92
C LEU A 16 22.46 1.70 20.41
N HIS A 17 21.41 1.65 21.25
CA HIS A 17 20.90 0.44 21.86
C HIS A 17 19.55 -0.08 21.30
N PRO A 18 19.29 -0.17 19.97
CA PRO A 18 18.26 -1.08 19.47
C PRO A 18 18.86 -2.48 19.25
N GLU A 19 18.31 -3.48 19.94
CA GLU A 19 18.77 -4.88 20.06
C GLU A 19 18.97 -5.67 18.75
N GLN A 20 18.80 -5.07 17.57
CA GLN A 20 18.96 -5.74 16.27
C GLN A 20 20.31 -5.48 15.57
N ILE A 21 21.09 -4.48 15.98
CA ILE A 21 22.37 -4.15 15.31
C ILE A 21 23.47 -5.19 15.63
N TRP A 22 23.35 -5.89 16.76
CA TRP A 22 24.41 -6.72 17.35
C TRP A 22 24.61 -8.13 16.75
N ARG A 23 23.94 -8.48 15.63
CA ARG A 23 24.01 -9.84 15.06
C ARG A 23 24.95 -10.03 13.86
N SER A 24 25.69 -9.01 13.44
CA SER A 24 26.66 -9.15 12.34
C SER A 24 28.11 -8.94 12.81
N ASN A 25 29.02 -9.75 12.26
CA ASN A 25 30.49 -9.69 12.50
C ASN A 25 31.14 -8.32 12.17
N ILE A 26 30.36 -7.36 11.67
CA ILE A 26 30.77 -5.98 11.38
C ILE A 26 30.87 -5.15 12.68
N CYS A 27 30.14 -5.52 13.74
CA CYS A 27 30.08 -4.72 14.98
C CYS A 27 31.35 -4.74 15.82
N SER A 28 32.21 -5.76 15.76
CA SER A 28 33.44 -5.78 16.57
C SER A 28 34.42 -4.65 16.22
N SER A 29 34.34 -4.13 14.99
CA SER A 29 35.20 -3.03 14.51
C SER A 29 34.56 -1.64 14.69
N ILE A 30 33.23 -1.55 14.62
CA ILE A 30 32.48 -0.31 14.81
C ILE A 30 32.32 0.02 16.31
N SER A 31 32.05 -0.98 17.15
CA SER A 31 32.03 -0.81 18.62
C SER A 31 33.38 -0.32 19.15
N PHE A 32 34.49 -0.68 18.49
CA PHE A 32 35.82 -0.19 18.85
C PHE A 32 36.09 1.23 18.34
N ALA A 33 35.46 1.65 17.25
CA ALA A 33 35.61 3.02 16.71
C ALA A 33 34.79 4.04 17.52
N VAL A 34 33.57 3.69 17.93
CA VAL A 34 32.68 4.57 18.69
C VAL A 34 33.17 4.80 20.12
N LEU A 35 33.62 3.74 20.82
CA LEU A 35 34.24 3.88 22.15
C LEU A 35 35.51 4.73 22.14
N ASN A 36 36.20 4.84 20.99
CA ASN A 36 37.41 5.62 20.87
C ASN A 36 37.16 7.11 20.56
N ILE A 37 36.00 7.50 20.03
CA ILE A 37 35.66 8.92 19.79
C ILE A 37 35.52 9.67 21.13
N GLU A 38 34.90 9.02 22.12
CA GLU A 38 34.66 9.53 23.47
C GLU A 38 35.96 9.81 24.24
N THR A 39 36.90 8.86 24.20
CA THR A 39 38.23 8.97 24.83
C THR A 39 39.14 9.95 24.09
N TRP A 40 39.06 9.99 22.76
CA TRP A 40 39.90 10.83 21.91
C TRP A 40 39.58 12.32 22.05
N CYS A 41 38.29 12.69 22.14
CA CYS A 41 37.88 14.08 22.39
C CYS A 41 38.31 14.56 23.79
N HIS A 42 38.37 13.67 24.78
CA HIS A 42 38.70 14.03 26.16
C HIS A 42 40.22 14.09 26.46
N GLU A 43 41.03 13.27 25.78
CA GLU A 43 42.46 13.11 26.08
C GLU A 43 43.40 13.44 24.90
N ARG A 44 42.92 14.20 23.89
CA ARG A 44 43.64 14.57 22.66
C ARG A 44 45.14 14.83 22.83
N SER A 45 45.52 15.74 23.72
CA SER A 45 46.93 16.13 23.94
C SER A 45 47.80 15.04 24.57
N ARG A 46 47.19 14.13 25.35
CA ARG A 46 47.87 13.01 26.01
C ARG A 46 48.00 11.81 25.08
N ILE A 47 46.95 11.54 24.30
CA ILE A 47 46.93 10.51 23.26
C ILE A 47 47.91 10.85 22.12
N GLU A 48 47.99 12.11 21.68
CA GLU A 48 48.98 12.59 20.69
C GLU A 48 50.44 12.41 21.16
N SER A 49 50.68 12.35 22.48
CA SER A 49 52.02 12.16 23.07
C SER A 49 52.39 10.71 23.38
N GLU A 50 51.40 9.81 23.53
CA GLU A 50 51.61 8.41 23.95
C GLU A 50 51.55 7.39 22.79
N PHE A 51 51.12 7.78 21.59
CA PHE A 51 50.79 6.86 20.49
C PHE A 51 51.65 6.97 19.22
N GLU A 52 52.96 6.73 19.34
CA GLU A 52 53.83 6.42 18.19
C GLU A 52 53.64 4.98 17.65
N SER A 53 52.83 4.14 18.30
CA SER A 53 52.77 2.68 18.04
C SER A 53 51.43 2.10 17.60
N VAL A 54 50.37 2.91 17.39
CA VAL A 54 49.09 2.41 16.88
C VAL A 54 49.07 2.36 15.36
N ASN A 55 48.59 1.23 14.82
CA ASN A 55 48.44 1.05 13.39
C ASN A 55 47.18 1.79 12.88
N TRP A 56 47.30 3.11 12.72
CA TRP A 56 46.28 4.02 12.21
C TRP A 56 45.78 3.67 10.80
N GLN A 57 46.46 2.76 10.09
CA GLN A 57 46.03 2.21 8.80
C GLN A 57 44.63 1.55 8.87
N ARG A 58 44.18 1.07 10.03
CA ARG A 58 42.86 0.44 10.22
C ARG A 58 41.78 1.36 10.79
N LEU A 59 42.15 2.38 11.56
CA LEU A 59 41.20 3.16 12.38
C LEU A 59 40.72 4.46 11.72
N GLY A 60 41.57 5.13 10.93
CA GLY A 60 41.23 6.44 10.32
C GLY A 60 39.97 6.42 9.45
N PRO A 61 39.82 5.46 8.52
CA PRO A 61 38.61 5.41 7.70
C PRO A 61 37.38 4.84 8.43
N ALA A 62 37.56 4.10 9.53
CA ALA A 62 36.45 3.66 10.38
C ALA A 62 35.85 4.84 11.17
N PHE A 63 36.70 5.78 11.61
CA PHE A 63 36.29 7.07 12.17
C PHE A 63 35.58 7.94 11.13
N MET A 64 36.14 8.02 9.91
CA MET A 64 35.53 8.75 8.80
C MET A 64 34.17 8.16 8.42
N ALA A 65 34.05 6.83 8.34
CA ALA A 65 32.78 6.14 8.10
C ALA A 65 31.79 6.38 9.26
N ALA A 66 32.22 6.32 10.52
CA ALA A 66 31.36 6.59 11.68
C ALA A 66 30.84 8.05 11.70
N ALA A 67 31.70 9.03 11.41
CA ALA A 67 31.31 10.44 11.32
C ALA A 67 30.31 10.69 10.19
N ILE A 68 30.48 10.04 9.03
CA ILE A 68 29.56 10.18 7.90
C ILE A 68 28.26 9.39 8.14
N ILE A 69 28.32 8.22 8.78
CA ILE A 69 27.14 7.44 9.20
C ILE A 69 26.31 8.23 10.23
N VAL A 70 26.94 8.92 11.18
CA VAL A 70 26.24 9.79 12.14
C VAL A 70 25.56 10.97 11.44
N ARG A 71 26.20 11.56 10.41
CA ARG A 71 25.60 12.61 9.57
C ARG A 71 24.45 12.09 8.69
N GLY A 72 24.56 10.87 8.16
CA GLY A 72 23.53 10.21 7.35
C GLY A 72 22.33 9.71 8.16
N HIS A 73 22.55 9.13 9.35
CA HIS A 73 21.48 8.66 10.23
C HIS A 73 20.72 9.79 10.94
N GLY A 74 21.32 10.98 11.08
CA GLY A 74 20.58 12.19 11.48
C GLY A 74 19.50 12.61 10.46
N PHE A 75 19.62 12.17 9.20
CA PHE A 75 18.63 12.34 8.14
C PHE A 75 17.63 11.17 8.06
N ASP A 76 18.11 9.95 8.32
CA ASP A 76 17.37 8.69 8.19
C ASP A 76 16.23 8.51 9.21
N MET A 77 16.38 9.04 10.43
CA MET A 77 15.28 9.00 11.41
C MET A 77 14.08 9.85 11.01
N ARG A 78 14.27 10.94 10.26
CA ARG A 78 13.13 11.75 9.79
C ARG A 78 12.30 10.99 8.76
N MET A 79 12.96 10.21 7.90
CA MET A 79 12.30 9.41 6.87
C MET A 79 11.68 8.16 7.49
N GLN A 80 12.37 7.50 8.42
CA GLN A 80 11.80 6.36 9.16
C GLN A 80 10.69 6.77 10.12
N GLU A 81 10.74 7.88 10.85
CA GLU A 81 9.64 8.32 11.72
C GLU A 81 8.44 8.88 10.93
N GLN A 82 8.66 9.55 9.78
CA GLN A 82 7.54 9.94 8.90
C GLN A 82 6.93 8.76 8.16
N LEU A 83 7.71 7.71 7.82
CA LEU A 83 7.20 6.48 7.20
C LEU A 83 6.64 5.48 8.21
N MET A 84 7.16 5.44 9.45
CA MET A 84 6.70 4.53 10.52
C MET A 84 5.59 5.16 11.36
N GLY A 85 5.54 6.48 11.51
CA GLY A 85 4.42 7.19 12.12
C GLY A 85 3.16 7.22 11.25
N ALA A 86 3.30 7.04 9.94
CA ALA A 86 2.16 6.91 9.02
C ALA A 86 1.64 5.46 8.88
N ASN A 87 2.42 4.44 9.27
CA ASN A 87 2.07 3.03 9.02
C ASN A 87 2.17 2.09 10.23
N ALA A 88 2.31 2.61 11.45
CA ALA A 88 2.30 1.77 12.65
C ALA A 88 1.47 2.36 13.80
N SER A 89 0.16 2.54 13.58
CA SER A 89 -0.89 2.06 14.50
C SER A 89 -2.28 2.41 13.95
N ILE A 90 -2.73 1.67 12.95
CA ILE A 90 -4.16 1.32 12.90
C ILE A 90 -4.25 0.04 13.72
N ASP A 91 -4.49 0.20 15.01
CA ASP A 91 -5.31 -0.75 15.77
C ASP A 91 -6.52 0.02 16.27
N ALA A 92 -7.67 -0.53 15.95
CA ALA A 92 -8.99 -0.02 16.25
C ALA A 92 -9.21 0.08 17.77
N ASP A 93 -9.59 1.25 18.30
CA ASP A 93 -10.65 1.44 19.32
C ASP A 93 -10.60 2.71 20.18
N THR A 94 -9.78 3.74 19.91
CA THR A 94 -9.91 5.02 20.64
C THR A 94 -9.89 6.24 19.72
N GLY A 95 -10.86 7.14 19.92
CA GLY A 95 -11.11 8.33 19.10
C GLY A 95 -10.05 9.44 19.24
N PRO A 96 -10.13 10.51 18.42
CA PRO A 96 -9.03 11.46 18.23
C PRO A 96 -8.93 12.44 19.41
N HIS A 97 -7.76 12.49 20.05
CA HIS A 97 -7.42 13.58 20.96
C HIS A 97 -6.77 14.74 20.18
N SER A 98 -7.30 15.95 20.39
CA SER A 98 -6.80 17.21 19.83
C SER A 98 -5.66 17.79 20.69
N TYR A 99 -4.50 18.06 20.10
CA TYR A 99 -3.43 18.83 20.75
C TYR A 99 -3.74 20.33 20.75
N THR A 100 -3.33 21.05 21.81
CA THR A 100 -3.55 22.50 21.98
C THR A 100 -2.36 23.34 21.48
N GLU A 101 -2.59 24.62 21.15
CA GLU A 101 -1.60 25.53 20.53
C GLU A 101 -0.32 25.75 21.37
N ASP A 102 -0.37 25.57 22.70
CA ASP A 102 0.81 25.69 23.57
C ASP A 102 1.79 24.50 23.42
N ASP A 103 1.29 23.31 23.09
CA ASP A 103 2.12 22.10 22.87
C ASP A 103 2.95 22.22 21.58
N LEU A 104 2.42 22.92 20.57
CA LEU A 104 3.12 23.16 19.30
C LEU A 104 4.26 24.18 19.42
N GLY A 105 4.22 25.06 20.43
CA GLY A 105 5.24 26.09 20.68
C GLY A 105 6.53 25.55 21.32
N GLU A 106 6.42 24.62 22.27
CA GLU A 106 7.59 23.99 22.91
C GLU A 106 8.30 22.99 21.98
N ILE A 107 7.55 22.27 21.15
CA ILE A 107 8.10 21.35 20.14
C ILE A 107 8.94 22.12 19.12
N HIS A 108 8.48 23.29 18.67
CA HIS A 108 9.19 24.07 17.65
C HIS A 108 10.49 24.71 18.15
N TYR A 109 10.58 25.03 19.45
CA TYR A 109 11.78 25.61 20.07
C TYR A 109 12.85 24.56 20.40
N GLN A 110 12.44 23.36 20.83
CA GLN A 110 13.37 22.23 21.01
C GLN A 110 13.89 21.71 19.67
N ASP A 111 13.05 21.65 18.64
CA ASP A 111 13.43 21.26 17.28
C ASP A 111 14.52 22.17 16.71
N THR A 112 14.40 23.49 16.88
CA THR A 112 15.37 24.45 16.31
C THR A 112 16.74 24.42 17.01
N LEU A 113 16.76 24.22 18.33
CA LEU A 113 18.00 24.13 19.11
C LEU A 113 18.72 22.77 18.90
N GLU A 114 17.98 21.66 18.85
CA GLU A 114 18.54 20.35 18.49
C GLU A 114 19.05 20.33 17.05
N GLN A 115 18.35 20.98 16.12
CA GLN A 115 18.74 21.06 14.72
C GLN A 115 20.03 21.88 14.55
N GLN A 116 20.23 22.95 15.32
CA GLN A 116 21.47 23.74 15.37
C GLN A 116 22.64 22.96 15.97
N LEU A 117 22.45 22.29 17.11
CA LEU A 117 23.49 21.46 17.75
C LEU A 117 23.89 20.26 16.86
N ARG A 118 22.94 19.66 16.14
CA ARG A 118 23.20 18.53 15.23
C ARG A 118 23.94 18.93 13.96
N THR A 119 23.73 20.15 13.46
CA THR A 119 24.51 20.68 12.32
C THR A 119 25.92 21.09 12.74
N GLU A 120 26.08 21.74 13.90
CA GLU A 120 27.42 22.10 14.41
C GLU A 120 28.28 20.87 14.69
N VAL A 121 27.76 19.87 15.43
CA VAL A 121 28.53 18.65 15.78
C VAL A 121 28.94 17.87 14.52
N ALA A 122 28.03 17.76 13.53
CA ALA A 122 28.32 17.07 12.27
C ALA A 122 29.32 17.83 11.39
N VAL A 123 29.31 19.16 11.40
CA VAL A 123 30.30 20.00 10.69
C VAL A 123 31.67 19.84 11.36
N THR A 124 31.76 19.90 12.69
CA THR A 124 33.04 19.67 13.40
C THR A 124 33.60 18.28 13.16
N LEU A 125 32.77 17.22 13.15
CA LEU A 125 33.24 15.86 12.88
C LEU A 125 33.75 15.68 11.43
N VAL A 126 33.15 16.38 10.47
CA VAL A 126 33.58 16.40 9.06
C VAL A 126 34.86 17.21 8.89
N GLU A 127 34.97 18.37 9.53
CA GLU A 127 36.18 19.20 9.54
C GLU A 127 37.36 18.49 10.22
N GLU A 128 37.12 17.77 11.31
CA GLU A 128 38.15 16.98 11.98
C GLU A 128 38.52 15.70 11.21
N ALA A 129 37.56 15.07 10.52
CA ALA A 129 37.85 13.98 9.59
C ALA A 129 38.67 14.46 8.38
N LEU A 130 38.38 15.65 7.85
CA LEU A 130 39.17 16.32 6.80
C LEU A 130 40.56 16.70 7.31
N PHE A 131 40.69 17.22 8.53
CA PHE A 131 41.97 17.53 9.17
C PHE A 131 42.84 16.28 9.34
N LEU A 132 42.26 15.19 9.85
CA LEU A 132 42.93 13.90 9.97
C LEU A 132 43.34 13.37 8.59
N ALA A 133 42.48 13.47 7.57
CA ALA A 133 42.81 13.06 6.21
C ALA A 133 43.96 13.87 5.58
N HIS A 134 44.10 15.15 5.93
CA HIS A 134 45.21 16.02 5.48
C HIS A 134 46.53 15.71 6.19
N ALA A 135 46.49 15.20 7.43
CA ALA A 135 47.67 14.98 8.25
C ALA A 135 48.47 13.71 7.88
N PHE A 136 47.90 12.75 7.15
CA PHE A 136 48.55 11.46 6.88
C PHE A 136 49.01 11.28 5.43
N LYS A 137 50.26 10.82 5.25
CA LYS A 137 50.93 10.44 3.97
C LYS A 137 51.38 8.96 4.02
N PRO A 138 51.61 8.35 2.85
CA PRO A 138 50.58 7.70 2.04
C PRO A 138 50.06 6.43 2.74
N LEU A 139 48.76 6.37 3.04
CA LEU A 139 48.15 5.17 3.60
C LEU A 139 47.97 4.09 2.52
N ASP A 140 48.03 2.82 2.93
CA ASP A 140 47.36 1.75 2.21
C ASP A 140 45.86 2.12 2.14
N TRP A 141 45.43 2.64 1.01
CA TRP A 141 44.06 3.06 0.75
C TRP A 141 43.12 1.84 0.62
N GLY A 142 42.95 1.13 1.74
CA GLY A 142 42.20 -0.13 1.79
C GLY A 142 40.68 0.05 1.69
N VAL A 143 39.97 -1.06 1.91
CA VAL A 143 38.49 -1.25 1.85
C VAL A 143 37.68 -0.10 2.48
N ASN A 144 38.28 0.51 3.47
CA ASN A 144 37.78 1.50 4.38
C ASN A 144 37.60 2.89 3.71
N THR A 145 38.45 3.25 2.75
CA THR A 145 38.31 4.45 1.90
C THR A 145 37.10 4.35 0.95
N PHE A 146 36.72 3.13 0.57
CA PHE A 146 35.59 2.89 -0.34
C PHE A 146 34.25 3.13 0.34
N TYR A 147 34.13 2.80 1.63
CA TYR A 147 32.95 3.13 2.43
C TYR A 147 32.83 4.63 2.64
N ALA A 148 33.94 5.33 2.91
CA ALA A 148 33.93 6.78 3.10
C ALA A 148 33.40 7.51 1.86
N LEU A 149 33.81 7.12 0.65
CA LEU A 149 33.31 7.73 -0.59
C LEU A 149 31.79 7.52 -0.77
N ARG A 150 31.31 6.29 -0.55
CA ARG A 150 29.87 5.95 -0.70
C ARG A 150 28.98 6.78 0.23
N TRP A 151 29.36 6.84 1.49
CA TRP A 151 28.59 7.57 2.49
C TRP A 151 28.73 9.09 2.30
N ALA A 152 29.91 9.58 1.92
CA ALA A 152 30.10 10.99 1.62
C ALA A 152 29.22 11.43 0.44
N ALA A 153 29.07 10.56 -0.56
CA ALA A 153 28.19 10.80 -1.69
C ALA A 153 26.70 10.81 -1.31
N ALA A 154 26.27 9.92 -0.40
CA ALA A 154 24.91 9.92 0.14
C ALA A 154 24.61 11.16 1.02
N ALA A 155 25.58 11.59 1.83
CA ALA A 155 25.45 12.69 2.77
C ALA A 155 25.71 14.09 2.16
N ASN A 156 25.79 14.19 0.83
CA ASN A 156 26.11 15.42 0.10
C ASN A 156 27.41 16.11 0.57
N ALA A 157 28.41 15.34 0.98
CA ALA A 157 29.67 15.85 1.52
C ALA A 157 30.68 16.14 0.40
N ARG A 158 30.42 17.20 -0.37
CA ARG A 158 31.19 17.61 -1.56
C ARG A 158 32.71 17.64 -1.33
N ASP A 159 33.16 18.27 -0.24
CA ASP A 159 34.59 18.47 0.01
C ASP A 159 35.33 17.14 0.24
N ILE A 160 34.68 16.19 0.92
CA ILE A 160 35.22 14.85 1.14
C ILE A 160 35.26 14.08 -0.18
N VAL A 161 34.18 14.15 -0.98
CA VAL A 161 34.14 13.49 -2.30
C VAL A 161 35.24 14.05 -3.19
N SER A 162 35.37 15.38 -3.31
CA SER A 162 36.42 16.03 -4.12
C SER A 162 37.82 15.63 -3.64
N PHE A 163 38.07 15.67 -2.32
CA PHE A 163 39.35 15.29 -1.75
C PHE A 163 39.75 13.86 -2.11
N LEU A 164 38.80 12.92 -2.06
CA LEU A 164 39.04 11.52 -2.41
C LEU A 164 39.26 11.37 -3.91
N LEU A 165 38.49 12.05 -4.76
CA LEU A 165 38.65 11.99 -6.22
C LEU A 165 39.99 12.57 -6.70
N ASP A 166 40.57 13.55 -6.01
CA ASP A 166 41.86 14.16 -6.36
C ASP A 166 43.07 13.22 -6.13
N LYS A 167 42.90 12.12 -5.38
CA LYS A 167 43.99 11.18 -5.10
C LYS A 167 44.20 10.21 -6.27
N ARG A 168 45.15 10.54 -7.15
CA ARG A 168 45.51 9.71 -8.32
C ARG A 168 45.80 8.24 -7.98
N GLU A 169 46.44 7.98 -6.84
CA GLU A 169 46.77 6.62 -6.37
C GLU A 169 45.52 5.72 -6.19
N LEU A 170 44.36 6.33 -5.91
CA LEU A 170 43.11 5.58 -5.74
C LEU A 170 42.53 5.07 -7.06
N HIS A 171 42.72 5.81 -8.15
CA HIS A 171 42.13 5.48 -9.46
C HIS A 171 42.70 4.20 -10.08
N GLU A 172 43.90 3.79 -9.66
CA GLU A 172 44.55 2.54 -10.09
C GLU A 172 43.95 1.30 -9.38
N LEU A 173 43.17 1.48 -8.32
CA LEU A 173 42.58 0.40 -7.53
C LEU A 173 41.21 0.00 -8.11
N ALA A 174 41.07 -1.25 -8.58
CA ALA A 174 39.80 -1.79 -9.06
C ALA A 174 38.65 -1.65 -8.04
N SER A 175 38.97 -1.80 -6.75
CA SER A 175 38.02 -1.64 -5.65
C SER A 175 37.54 -0.19 -5.47
N PHE A 176 38.35 0.80 -5.85
CA PHE A 176 37.94 2.21 -5.86
C PHE A 176 36.98 2.50 -7.02
N GLN A 177 37.18 1.87 -8.18
CA GLN A 177 36.24 1.95 -9.30
C GLN A 177 34.85 1.41 -8.91
N SER A 178 34.81 0.26 -8.23
CA SER A 178 33.57 -0.27 -7.64
C SER A 178 32.95 0.65 -6.58
N ALA A 179 33.79 1.35 -5.79
CA ALA A 179 33.33 2.34 -4.83
C ALA A 179 32.68 3.56 -5.49
N MET A 180 33.27 4.07 -6.57
CA MET A 180 32.72 5.17 -7.37
C MET A 180 31.38 4.78 -8.02
N ALA A 181 31.27 3.56 -8.54
CA ALA A 181 30.02 3.02 -9.07
C ALA A 181 28.89 3.06 -8.03
N GLN A 182 29.14 2.59 -6.81
CA GLN A 182 28.15 2.59 -5.74
C GLN A 182 27.87 4.00 -5.19
N ALA A 183 28.90 4.85 -5.11
CA ALA A 183 28.75 6.23 -4.70
C ALA A 183 27.86 7.02 -5.68
N LEU A 184 27.98 6.75 -6.99
CA LEU A 184 27.13 7.37 -8.01
C LEU A 184 25.66 6.97 -7.84
N GLN A 185 25.40 5.68 -7.62
CA GLN A 185 24.04 5.18 -7.36
C GLN A 185 23.43 5.79 -6.11
N LEU A 186 24.20 5.88 -5.02
CA LEU A 186 23.75 6.52 -3.78
C LEU A 186 23.52 8.01 -3.96
N ALA A 187 24.42 8.73 -4.64
CA ALA A 187 24.22 10.15 -4.92
C ALA A 187 22.91 10.39 -5.69
N ALA A 188 22.60 9.56 -6.69
CA ALA A 188 21.32 9.62 -7.39
C ALA A 188 20.12 9.25 -6.48
N ALA A 189 20.25 8.22 -5.64
CA ALA A 189 19.20 7.81 -4.71
C ALA A 189 18.86 8.85 -3.63
N TYR A 190 19.84 9.67 -3.24
CA TYR A 190 19.70 10.76 -2.27
C TYR A 190 19.62 12.15 -2.93
N GLU A 191 19.37 12.23 -4.23
CA GLU A 191 19.05 13.48 -4.95
C GLU A 191 20.20 14.51 -4.96
N ASN A 192 21.44 14.04 -4.83
CA ASN A 192 22.63 14.88 -4.75
C ASN A 192 23.22 15.17 -6.14
N LEU A 193 22.56 16.03 -6.93
CA LEU A 193 22.95 16.38 -8.30
C LEU A 193 24.43 16.82 -8.42
N GLU A 194 24.89 17.70 -7.53
CA GLU A 194 26.26 18.21 -7.57
C GLU A 194 27.31 17.10 -7.35
N ILE A 195 27.00 16.12 -6.49
CA ILE A 195 27.86 14.96 -6.26
C ILE A 195 27.84 14.03 -7.48
N VAL A 196 26.68 13.86 -8.13
CA VAL A 196 26.56 13.09 -9.38
C VAL A 196 27.47 13.68 -10.44
N GLU A 197 27.42 14.99 -10.68
CA GLU A 197 28.28 15.68 -11.66
C GLU A 197 29.78 15.50 -11.35
N LEU A 198 30.16 15.64 -10.08
CA LEU A 198 31.55 15.45 -9.63
C LEU A 198 32.03 14.02 -9.84
N LEU A 199 31.21 13.02 -9.48
CA LEU A 199 31.54 11.62 -9.67
C LEU A 199 31.64 11.27 -11.15
N LEU A 200 30.74 11.78 -12.00
CA LEU A 200 30.78 11.58 -13.45
C LEU A 200 32.04 12.18 -14.08
N ALA A 201 32.51 13.34 -13.62
CA ALA A 201 33.73 13.96 -14.12
C ALA A 201 34.99 13.09 -13.93
N ALA A 202 35.00 12.26 -12.88
CA ALA A 202 36.09 11.36 -12.54
C ALA A 202 35.78 9.87 -12.84
N PHE A 203 34.65 9.57 -13.48
CA PHE A 203 34.12 8.21 -13.56
C PHE A 203 34.93 7.33 -14.52
N PRO A 204 35.36 6.14 -14.09
CA PRO A 204 36.11 5.22 -14.95
C PRO A 204 35.15 4.51 -15.92
N LEU A 205 35.49 4.54 -17.21
CA LEU A 205 34.84 3.69 -18.23
C LEU A 205 35.49 2.30 -18.20
N GLY A 206 34.70 1.23 -18.36
CA GLY A 206 35.13 -0.15 -18.14
C GLY A 206 33.98 -1.15 -18.01
N THR A 207 34.29 -2.41 -17.64
CA THR A 207 33.32 -3.52 -17.66
C THR A 207 32.11 -3.33 -16.74
N ASP A 208 32.25 -2.54 -15.67
CA ASP A 208 31.20 -2.37 -14.65
C ASP A 208 30.49 -1.01 -14.76
N ALA A 209 30.90 -0.15 -15.70
CA ALA A 209 30.37 1.20 -15.87
C ALA A 209 28.88 1.19 -16.25
N SER A 210 28.47 0.27 -17.14
CA SER A 210 27.08 0.12 -17.55
C SER A 210 26.15 -0.19 -16.38
N GLN A 211 26.54 -1.11 -15.48
CA GLN A 211 25.71 -1.48 -14.32
C GLN A 211 25.59 -0.33 -13.32
N ALA A 212 26.68 0.43 -13.13
CA ALA A 212 26.70 1.60 -12.27
C ALA A 212 25.74 2.69 -12.77
N LEU A 213 25.86 3.05 -14.05
CA LEU A 213 25.04 4.06 -14.71
C LEU A 213 23.58 3.64 -14.81
N GLU A 214 23.30 2.37 -15.12
CA GLU A 214 21.94 1.82 -15.10
C GLU A 214 21.32 1.92 -13.71
N GLY A 215 22.05 1.56 -12.64
CA GLY A 215 21.55 1.70 -11.27
C GLY A 215 21.31 3.15 -10.86
N ALA A 216 22.15 4.08 -11.30
CA ALA A 216 21.96 5.51 -11.02
C ALA A 216 20.72 6.05 -11.77
N LEU A 217 20.56 5.67 -13.05
CA LEU A 217 19.37 5.98 -13.84
C LEU A 217 18.10 5.36 -13.24
N PHE A 218 18.19 4.15 -12.69
CA PHE A 218 17.07 3.48 -12.01
C PHE A 218 16.55 4.37 -10.86
N TYR A 219 17.43 4.75 -9.92
CA TYR A 219 17.02 5.55 -8.76
C TYR A 219 16.52 6.93 -9.17
N ALA A 220 17.18 7.56 -10.14
CA ALA A 220 16.76 8.85 -10.65
C ALA A 220 15.40 8.78 -11.37
N ALA A 221 15.16 7.74 -12.17
CA ALA A 221 13.90 7.53 -12.87
C ALA A 221 12.75 7.14 -11.94
N GLU A 222 13.01 6.38 -10.87
CA GLU A 222 12.02 6.02 -9.85
C GLU A 222 11.55 7.27 -9.07
N ARG A 223 12.47 8.15 -8.68
CA ARG A 223 12.20 9.35 -7.86
C ARG A 223 11.85 10.60 -8.65
N ASN A 224 11.67 10.49 -9.97
CA ASN A 224 11.39 11.60 -10.88
C ASN A 224 12.45 12.72 -10.89
N LEU A 225 13.73 12.37 -10.84
CA LEU A 225 14.85 13.32 -10.82
C LEU A 225 15.30 13.67 -12.24
N GLU A 226 14.50 14.51 -12.92
CA GLU A 226 14.68 14.86 -14.33
C GLU A 226 16.08 15.41 -14.65
N GLU A 227 16.65 16.26 -13.78
CA GLU A 227 17.96 16.86 -13.99
C GLU A 227 19.09 15.81 -13.88
N ILE A 228 19.01 14.92 -12.89
CA ILE A 228 19.99 13.83 -12.72
C ILE A 228 19.92 12.86 -13.90
N VAL A 229 18.73 12.49 -14.36
CA VAL A 229 18.58 11.66 -15.57
C VAL A 229 19.20 12.37 -16.77
N THR A 230 18.94 13.67 -16.95
CA THR A 230 19.49 14.44 -18.08
C THR A 230 21.02 14.40 -18.07
N VAL A 231 21.65 14.70 -16.93
CA VAL A 231 23.12 14.68 -16.79
C VAL A 231 23.69 13.28 -17.04
N LEU A 232 23.05 12.23 -16.50
CA LEU A 232 23.48 10.84 -16.73
C LEU A 232 23.37 10.45 -18.20
N MET A 233 22.27 10.81 -18.86
CA MET A 233 22.04 10.53 -20.28
C MET A 233 23.03 11.27 -21.18
N GLU A 234 23.29 12.55 -20.91
CA GLU A 234 24.33 13.32 -21.61
C GLU A 234 25.71 12.67 -21.44
N PHE A 235 26.06 12.25 -20.23
CA PHE A 235 27.32 11.55 -19.98
C PHE A 235 27.40 10.25 -20.80
N ILE A 236 26.35 9.43 -20.78
CA ILE A 236 26.27 8.17 -21.56
C ILE A 236 26.46 8.43 -23.05
N ASP A 237 25.79 9.44 -23.59
CA ASP A 237 25.85 9.78 -25.01
C ASP A 237 27.23 10.29 -25.45
N LEU A 238 27.89 11.09 -24.60
CA LEU A 238 29.20 11.65 -24.90
C LEU A 238 30.37 10.69 -24.65
N ARG A 239 30.27 9.80 -23.66
CA ARG A 239 31.44 9.05 -23.12
C ARG A 239 31.36 7.53 -23.30
N CYS A 240 30.17 6.92 -23.25
CA CYS A 240 30.06 5.46 -23.33
C CYS A 240 30.17 4.95 -24.77
N SER A 241 30.88 3.83 -24.94
CA SER A 241 30.92 3.07 -26.19
C SER A 241 29.57 2.43 -26.52
N LEU A 242 29.38 2.02 -27.78
CA LEU A 242 28.16 1.31 -28.20
C LEU A 242 27.94 0.00 -27.41
N LEU A 243 29.02 -0.69 -27.01
CA LEU A 243 28.93 -1.94 -26.26
C LEU A 243 28.45 -1.71 -24.82
N GLU A 244 28.94 -0.65 -24.17
CA GLU A 244 28.49 -0.25 -22.84
C GLU A 244 27.02 0.21 -22.85
N ARG A 245 26.60 0.92 -23.91
CA ARG A 245 25.19 1.31 -24.10
C ARG A 245 24.28 0.11 -24.30
N ALA A 246 24.69 -0.84 -25.14
CA ALA A 246 23.93 -2.06 -25.41
C ALA A 246 23.80 -2.99 -24.19
N ALA A 247 24.68 -2.85 -23.20
CA ALA A 247 24.60 -3.60 -21.94
C ALA A 247 23.57 -3.06 -20.95
N MET A 248 23.13 -1.79 -21.11
CA MET A 248 22.14 -1.17 -20.22
C MET A 248 20.71 -1.54 -20.59
N ASN A 249 19.88 -1.87 -19.59
CA ASN A 249 18.49 -2.25 -19.81
C ASN A 249 17.54 -1.03 -19.83
N PHE A 250 17.56 -0.26 -20.92
CA PHE A 250 16.66 0.87 -21.11
C PHE A 250 15.16 0.49 -21.15
N THR A 251 14.83 -0.76 -21.47
CA THR A 251 13.44 -1.27 -21.40
C THR A 251 12.91 -1.18 -19.98
N GLU A 252 13.72 -1.62 -19.02
CA GLU A 252 13.36 -1.64 -17.60
C GLU A 252 13.32 -0.22 -17.02
N LEU A 253 14.28 0.63 -17.41
CA LEU A 253 14.27 2.05 -17.03
C LEU A 253 13.03 2.78 -17.54
N LEU A 254 12.62 2.51 -18.78
CA LEU A 254 11.36 3.02 -19.32
C LEU A 254 10.15 2.48 -18.55
N ARG A 255 10.15 1.18 -18.19
CA ARG A 255 9.08 0.57 -17.38
C ARG A 255 8.91 1.26 -16.04
N ILE A 256 10.00 1.60 -15.36
CA ILE A 256 10.00 2.30 -14.07
C ILE A 256 9.44 3.71 -14.21
N ALA A 257 9.90 4.46 -15.21
CA ALA A 257 9.39 5.80 -15.50
C ALA A 257 7.88 5.76 -15.81
N CYS A 258 7.44 4.77 -16.58
CA CYS A 258 6.03 4.51 -16.88
C CYS A 258 5.21 4.16 -15.63
N ALA A 259 5.72 3.32 -14.74
CA ALA A 259 5.01 2.92 -13.51
C ALA A 259 4.80 4.09 -12.55
N HIS A 260 5.77 5.00 -12.47
CA HIS A 260 5.74 6.16 -11.57
C HIS A 260 5.12 7.42 -12.19
N GLY A 261 4.77 7.41 -13.47
CA GLY A 261 4.14 8.57 -14.13
C GLY A 261 5.12 9.66 -14.57
N ASN A 262 6.39 9.32 -14.72
CA ASN A 262 7.46 10.28 -15.01
C ASN A 262 7.57 10.53 -16.53
N ALA A 263 6.59 11.24 -17.09
CA ALA A 263 6.43 11.39 -18.54
C ALA A 263 7.59 12.10 -19.25
N ARG A 264 8.25 13.05 -18.59
CA ARG A 264 9.43 13.72 -19.16
C ARG A 264 10.62 12.78 -19.25
N ILE A 265 10.86 11.98 -18.21
CA ILE A 265 11.91 10.96 -18.19
C ILE A 265 11.61 9.88 -19.24
N ALA A 266 10.35 9.42 -19.32
CA ALA A 266 9.92 8.47 -20.36
C ALA A 266 10.18 9.02 -21.78
N ARG A 267 9.90 10.30 -22.03
CA ARG A 267 10.21 10.98 -23.30
C ARG A 267 11.71 10.99 -23.59
N GLN A 268 12.55 11.29 -22.59
CA GLN A 268 14.01 11.27 -22.75
C GLN A 268 14.48 9.88 -23.20
N PHE A 269 14.04 8.82 -22.51
CA PHE A 269 14.39 7.43 -22.88
C PHE A 269 13.89 7.04 -24.28
N LEU A 270 12.67 7.46 -24.66
CA LEU A 270 12.12 7.18 -25.99
C LEU A 270 12.82 7.95 -27.13
N SER A 271 13.46 9.08 -26.82
CA SER A 271 14.13 9.94 -27.80
C SER A 271 15.53 9.49 -28.22
N LEU A 272 16.06 8.41 -27.62
CA LEU A 272 17.43 7.95 -27.87
C LEU A 272 17.66 7.46 -29.32
N PRO A 273 18.88 7.60 -29.88
CA PRO A 273 19.17 7.24 -31.26
C PRO A 273 18.86 5.77 -31.61
N ASN A 274 18.10 5.60 -32.68
CA ASN A 274 17.39 4.38 -33.12
C ASN A 274 18.19 3.07 -33.36
N SER A 275 19.52 3.02 -33.21
CA SER A 275 20.29 1.77 -33.39
C SER A 275 20.14 0.80 -32.24
N ASP A 276 20.02 1.30 -31.00
CA ASP A 276 19.81 0.49 -29.80
C ASP A 276 18.34 0.10 -29.62
N ILE A 277 17.44 0.91 -30.18
CA ILE A 277 15.99 0.67 -30.20
C ILE A 277 15.61 -0.44 -31.20
N LYS A 278 16.49 -0.86 -32.12
CA LYS A 278 16.15 -1.93 -33.08
C LYS A 278 15.93 -3.28 -32.40
N THR A 279 16.58 -3.52 -31.26
CA THR A 279 16.43 -4.71 -30.42
C THR A 279 15.22 -4.59 -29.48
N LEU A 280 14.94 -3.37 -28.96
CA LEU A 280 13.66 -3.01 -28.32
C LEU A 280 12.45 -3.15 -29.27
N ARG A 281 12.65 -2.90 -30.57
CA ARG A 281 11.65 -3.03 -31.65
C ARG A 281 11.36 -4.46 -32.07
N GLN A 282 12.25 -5.40 -31.78
CA GLN A 282 12.11 -6.80 -32.19
C GLN A 282 11.55 -7.69 -31.07
N ASN A 283 11.69 -7.28 -29.80
CA ASN A 283 11.13 -7.97 -28.64
C ASN A 283 10.25 -7.00 -27.84
N LEU A 284 8.94 -7.00 -28.13
CA LEU A 284 7.92 -6.18 -27.48
C LEU A 284 7.70 -6.55 -26.00
N GLU A 285 8.67 -6.22 -25.14
CA GLU A 285 8.51 -6.11 -23.68
C GLU A 285 7.94 -4.74 -23.27
N VAL A 286 7.38 -3.99 -24.23
CA VAL A 286 6.58 -2.78 -23.97
C VAL A 286 5.27 -3.13 -23.24
N TYR A 287 4.84 -4.40 -23.30
CA TYR A 287 3.59 -4.86 -22.69
C TYR A 287 3.53 -4.59 -21.16
N PRO A 288 4.53 -4.98 -20.34
CA PRO A 288 4.61 -4.55 -18.94
C PRO A 288 4.53 -3.04 -18.76
N SER A 289 5.29 -2.25 -19.53
CA SER A 289 5.30 -0.79 -19.39
C SER A 289 3.94 -0.18 -19.70
N ILE A 290 3.27 -0.62 -20.76
CA ILE A 290 1.90 -0.21 -21.11
C ILE A 290 0.94 -0.59 -19.99
N LEU A 291 1.02 -1.84 -19.51
CA LEU A 291 0.15 -2.35 -18.47
C LEU A 291 0.24 -1.48 -17.20
N TRP A 292 1.45 -1.21 -16.72
CA TRP A 292 1.68 -0.36 -15.55
C TRP A 292 1.28 1.11 -15.79
N THR A 293 1.48 1.62 -17.01
CA THR A 293 1.05 2.99 -17.38
C THR A 293 -0.46 3.12 -17.32
N VAL A 294 -1.18 2.15 -17.91
CA VAL A 294 -2.65 2.11 -17.93
C VAL A 294 -3.18 1.88 -16.51
N PHE A 295 -2.57 0.96 -15.76
CA PHE A 295 -2.92 0.67 -14.37
C PHE A 295 -2.67 1.85 -13.43
N GLY A 296 -1.62 2.64 -13.65
CA GLY A 296 -1.32 3.86 -12.87
C GLY A 296 -2.05 5.11 -13.36
N GLY A 297 -2.78 5.03 -14.47
CA GLY A 297 -3.61 6.12 -14.98
C GLY A 297 -2.84 7.25 -15.66
N HIS A 298 -1.61 7.00 -16.11
CA HIS A 298 -0.69 7.99 -16.70
C HIS A 298 -1.00 8.24 -18.18
N VAL A 299 -2.03 9.05 -18.44
CA VAL A 299 -2.56 9.33 -19.79
C VAL A 299 -1.53 9.94 -20.74
N ASP A 300 -0.74 10.88 -20.24
CA ASP A 300 0.32 11.57 -20.96
C ASP A 300 1.42 10.62 -21.47
N ILE A 301 1.76 9.59 -20.70
CA ILE A 301 2.70 8.55 -21.10
C ILE A 301 2.09 7.66 -22.19
N ILE A 302 0.80 7.34 -22.15
CA ILE A 302 0.14 6.59 -23.22
C ILE A 302 0.21 7.35 -24.55
N ASP A 303 -0.10 8.65 -24.54
CA ASP A 303 0.03 9.49 -25.73
C ASP A 303 1.47 9.49 -26.27
N LEU A 304 2.46 9.61 -25.38
CA LEU A 304 3.89 9.50 -25.71
C LEU A 304 4.26 8.14 -26.33
N LEU A 305 3.81 7.04 -25.73
CA LEU A 305 4.09 5.69 -26.24
C LEU A 305 3.45 5.45 -27.61
N ILE A 306 2.27 6.02 -27.86
CA ILE A 306 1.59 5.95 -29.17
C ILE A 306 2.32 6.83 -30.20
N GLU A 307 2.79 8.02 -29.81
CA GLU A 307 3.56 8.94 -30.66
C GLU A 307 4.82 8.27 -31.20
N PHE A 308 5.61 7.64 -30.32
CA PHE A 308 6.86 6.96 -30.70
C PHE A 308 6.64 5.57 -31.29
N HIS A 309 5.57 4.86 -30.88
CA HIS A 309 5.26 3.49 -31.30
C HIS A 309 3.76 3.31 -31.57
N PRO A 310 3.27 3.60 -32.78
CA PRO A 310 1.84 3.47 -33.10
C PRO A 310 1.26 2.05 -32.93
N ALA A 311 2.12 1.02 -32.98
CA ALA A 311 1.74 -0.38 -32.73
C ALA A 311 1.27 -0.63 -31.27
N THR A 312 1.62 0.24 -30.32
CA THR A 312 1.16 0.20 -28.91
C THR A 312 -0.36 0.07 -28.80
N LYS A 313 -1.11 0.65 -29.75
CA LYS A 313 -2.57 0.61 -29.78
C LYS A 313 -3.14 -0.81 -29.73
N SER A 314 -2.48 -1.80 -30.36
CA SER A 314 -2.98 -3.18 -30.35
C SER A 314 -2.83 -3.90 -29.01
N SER A 315 -2.02 -3.33 -28.09
CA SER A 315 -1.74 -3.90 -26.77
C SER A 315 -2.53 -3.22 -25.65
N LEU A 316 -3.24 -2.12 -25.94
CA LEU A 316 -4.07 -1.43 -24.97
C LEU A 316 -5.29 -2.27 -24.62
N THR A 317 -5.53 -2.42 -23.31
CA THR A 317 -6.68 -3.13 -22.75
C THR A 317 -7.35 -2.24 -21.72
N LEU A 318 -8.64 -2.45 -21.51
CA LEU A 318 -9.48 -1.66 -20.63
C LEU A 318 -9.36 -2.12 -19.16
N LEU A 319 -9.23 -3.43 -18.93
CA LEU A 319 -9.22 -4.00 -17.58
C LEU A 319 -8.19 -3.36 -16.62
N PRO A 320 -6.93 -3.10 -17.01
CA PRO A 320 -5.95 -2.50 -16.10
C PRO A 320 -6.36 -1.09 -15.65
N ALA A 321 -6.98 -0.30 -16.53
CA ALA A 321 -7.45 1.05 -16.20
C ALA A 321 -8.59 1.00 -15.17
N VAL A 322 -9.45 -0.01 -15.26
CA VAL A 322 -10.52 -0.24 -14.29
C VAL A 322 -9.96 -0.73 -12.96
N LYS A 323 -9.00 -1.66 -12.98
CA LYS A 323 -8.34 -2.14 -11.75
C LYS A 323 -7.62 -1.02 -10.99
N GLY A 324 -7.01 -0.07 -11.70
CA GLY A 324 -6.44 1.14 -11.12
C GLY A 324 -7.47 2.20 -10.70
N ASN A 325 -8.76 1.99 -10.96
CA ASN A 325 -9.84 2.97 -10.72
C ASN A 325 -9.59 4.33 -11.39
N HIS A 326 -9.07 4.34 -12.62
CA HIS A 326 -8.70 5.57 -13.32
C HIS A 326 -9.71 5.97 -14.39
N ILE A 327 -10.78 6.66 -14.00
CA ILE A 327 -11.81 7.13 -14.93
C ILE A 327 -11.26 8.02 -16.07
N LYS A 328 -10.24 8.84 -15.79
CA LYS A 328 -9.59 9.67 -16.83
C LYS A 328 -8.92 8.80 -17.89
N MET A 329 -8.26 7.72 -17.47
CA MET A 329 -7.67 6.74 -18.38
C MET A 329 -8.76 6.01 -19.17
N VAL A 330 -9.83 5.54 -18.51
CA VAL A 330 -10.97 4.90 -19.19
C VAL A 330 -11.59 5.82 -20.25
N LYS A 331 -11.83 7.09 -19.92
CA LYS A 331 -12.33 8.09 -20.88
C LYS A 331 -11.34 8.31 -22.02
N HIS A 332 -10.06 8.45 -21.71
CA HIS A 332 -9.03 8.66 -22.73
C HIS A 332 -8.95 7.48 -23.71
N LEU A 333 -8.92 6.25 -23.17
CA LEU A 333 -8.96 5.00 -23.93
C LEU A 333 -10.20 4.91 -24.84
N PHE A 334 -11.37 5.35 -24.39
CA PHE A 334 -12.59 5.29 -25.19
C PHE A 334 -12.76 6.43 -26.21
N PHE A 335 -12.35 7.65 -25.86
CA PHE A 335 -12.77 8.86 -26.59
C PHE A 335 -11.62 9.61 -27.24
N ASN A 336 -10.40 9.49 -26.73
CA ASN A 336 -9.28 10.33 -27.16
C ASN A 336 -8.33 9.59 -28.11
N ILE A 337 -8.26 8.26 -28.04
CA ILE A 337 -7.39 7.47 -28.92
C ILE A 337 -8.15 7.05 -30.20
N PRO A 338 -7.77 7.58 -31.38
CA PRO A 338 -8.50 7.28 -32.61
C PRO A 338 -8.27 5.84 -33.08
N ASN A 339 -9.36 5.22 -33.55
CA ASN A 339 -9.42 3.84 -34.08
C ASN A 339 -9.03 2.75 -33.07
N LEU A 340 -9.14 3.01 -31.76
CA LEU A 340 -8.94 1.97 -30.75
C LEU A 340 -10.21 1.13 -30.59
N VAL A 341 -10.06 -0.19 -30.69
CA VAL A 341 -11.17 -1.14 -30.56
C VAL A 341 -10.79 -2.18 -29.52
N PHE A 342 -11.63 -2.34 -28.51
CA PHE A 342 -11.45 -3.34 -27.46
C PHE A 342 -12.08 -4.67 -27.84
N GLY A 343 -11.48 -5.77 -27.40
CA GLY A 343 -12.08 -7.09 -27.52
C GLY A 343 -13.26 -7.26 -26.55
N GLU A 344 -14.29 -8.00 -26.97
CA GLU A 344 -15.47 -8.33 -26.16
C GLU A 344 -15.11 -8.87 -24.76
N ARG A 345 -14.12 -9.77 -24.68
CA ARG A 345 -13.63 -10.36 -23.43
C ARG A 345 -13.05 -9.35 -22.46
N ASP A 346 -12.33 -8.36 -22.98
CA ASP A 346 -11.66 -7.34 -22.17
C ASP A 346 -12.69 -6.35 -21.63
N VAL A 347 -13.65 -5.91 -22.46
CA VAL A 347 -14.76 -5.05 -22.01
C VAL A 347 -15.62 -5.78 -20.95
N HIS A 348 -15.92 -7.06 -21.16
CA HIS A 348 -16.64 -7.87 -20.17
C HIS A 348 -15.89 -7.96 -18.83
N ALA A 349 -14.61 -8.31 -18.85
CA ALA A 349 -13.80 -8.42 -17.63
C ALA A 349 -13.65 -7.06 -16.91
N ALA A 350 -13.42 -5.99 -17.67
CA ALA A 350 -13.36 -4.63 -17.15
C ALA A 350 -14.68 -4.20 -16.51
N PHE A 351 -15.81 -4.50 -17.14
CA PHE A 351 -17.12 -4.20 -16.58
C PHE A 351 -17.42 -5.03 -15.34
N LEU A 352 -17.05 -6.31 -15.32
CA LEU A 352 -17.18 -7.16 -14.14
C LEU A 352 -16.40 -6.60 -12.95
N GLU A 353 -15.15 -6.22 -13.18
CA GLU A 353 -14.30 -5.61 -12.16
C GLU A 353 -14.91 -4.30 -11.62
N ALA A 354 -15.42 -3.44 -12.51
CA ALA A 354 -16.12 -2.22 -12.10
C ALA A 354 -17.35 -2.55 -11.23
N CYS A 355 -18.05 -3.65 -11.53
CA CYS A 355 -19.21 -4.07 -10.76
C CYS A 355 -18.86 -4.63 -9.38
N THR A 356 -17.83 -5.47 -9.30
CA THR A 356 -17.32 -6.02 -8.04
C THR A 356 -16.81 -4.90 -7.12
N MET A 357 -16.07 -3.93 -7.66
CA MET A 357 -15.48 -2.84 -6.88
C MET A 357 -16.42 -1.64 -6.64
N GLY A 358 -17.58 -1.60 -7.30
CA GLY A 358 -18.56 -0.52 -7.13
C GLY A 358 -18.18 0.80 -7.81
N TYR A 359 -17.38 0.75 -8.88
CA TYR A 359 -16.96 1.92 -9.62
C TYR A 359 -18.08 2.45 -10.52
N LEU A 360 -19.09 3.09 -9.90
CA LEU A 360 -20.30 3.59 -10.55
C LEU A 360 -19.99 4.43 -11.79
N ASP A 361 -19.07 5.38 -11.68
CA ASP A 361 -18.74 6.26 -12.81
C ASP A 361 -18.10 5.48 -13.96
N ILE A 362 -17.20 4.54 -13.67
CA ILE A 362 -16.54 3.71 -14.69
C ILE A 362 -17.56 2.77 -15.34
N ALA A 363 -18.40 2.11 -14.54
CA ALA A 363 -19.48 1.26 -15.04
C ALA A 363 -20.45 2.05 -15.94
N SER A 364 -20.80 3.29 -15.54
CA SER A 364 -21.61 4.20 -16.35
C SER A 364 -20.94 4.53 -17.69
N GLN A 365 -19.64 4.82 -17.69
CA GLN A 365 -18.90 5.10 -18.93
C GLN A 365 -18.83 3.89 -19.87
N ILE A 366 -18.73 2.67 -19.33
CA ILE A 366 -18.70 1.43 -20.12
C ILE A 366 -20.10 1.10 -20.66
N LEU A 367 -21.14 1.23 -19.83
CA LEU A 367 -22.52 0.85 -20.19
C LEU A 367 -23.23 1.90 -21.05
N ILE A 368 -22.87 3.18 -20.91
CA ILE A 368 -23.43 4.29 -21.68
C ILE A 368 -22.39 4.80 -22.69
N PRO A 369 -22.17 4.12 -23.83
CA PRO A 369 -21.29 4.64 -24.86
C PRO A 369 -22.02 5.69 -25.74
N PRO A 370 -21.42 6.87 -25.98
CA PRO A 370 -21.67 7.63 -27.19
C PRO A 370 -21.32 6.77 -28.41
N GLU A 371 -22.30 6.53 -29.28
CA GLU A 371 -22.18 5.89 -30.60
C GLU A 371 -21.98 4.36 -30.65
N SER A 372 -22.77 3.73 -31.52
CA SER A 372 -23.15 2.31 -31.54
C SER A 372 -22.09 1.32 -32.04
N THR A 373 -20.80 1.70 -32.09
CA THR A 373 -19.73 0.89 -32.70
C THR A 373 -18.89 0.11 -31.68
N ARG A 374 -19.10 0.33 -30.38
CA ARG A 374 -18.34 -0.36 -29.32
C ARG A 374 -18.94 -1.71 -28.93
N PRO A 375 -18.09 -2.70 -28.57
CA PRO A 375 -18.59 -3.97 -28.06
C PRO A 375 -19.33 -3.74 -26.75
N HIS A 376 -20.53 -4.32 -26.66
CA HIS A 376 -21.31 -4.31 -25.43
C HIS A 376 -20.57 -5.11 -24.34
N PRO A 377 -20.55 -4.68 -23.06
CA PRO A 377 -19.87 -5.40 -21.97
C PRO A 377 -20.43 -6.80 -21.72
N ASN A 378 -21.65 -7.04 -22.18
CA ASN A 378 -22.26 -8.37 -22.23
C ASN A 378 -22.49 -8.80 -23.69
N PRO A 379 -21.54 -9.46 -24.35
CA PRO A 379 -21.78 -10.07 -25.65
C PRO A 379 -22.66 -11.31 -25.48
N LYS A 380 -23.50 -11.63 -26.47
CA LYS A 380 -24.37 -12.83 -26.46
C LYS A 380 -23.63 -14.16 -26.25
N SER A 381 -22.30 -14.16 -26.40
CA SER A 381 -21.40 -15.31 -26.32
C SER A 381 -20.81 -15.57 -24.92
N HIS A 382 -21.01 -14.67 -23.94
CA HIS A 382 -20.42 -14.78 -22.61
C HIS A 382 -21.39 -15.36 -21.58
N GLU A 383 -20.91 -16.32 -20.81
CA GLU A 383 -21.69 -17.07 -19.83
C GLU A 383 -22.09 -16.17 -18.65
N ASN A 384 -23.40 -16.04 -18.44
CA ASN A 384 -24.05 -15.52 -17.24
C ASN A 384 -23.88 -14.00 -16.96
N PRO A 385 -24.55 -13.12 -17.71
CA PRO A 385 -24.57 -11.68 -17.42
C PRO A 385 -25.11 -11.30 -16.04
N GLU A 386 -25.87 -12.18 -15.41
CA GLU A 386 -26.39 -12.03 -14.06
C GLU A 386 -25.25 -11.95 -13.03
N LYS A 387 -24.03 -12.38 -13.39
CA LYS A 387 -22.83 -12.18 -12.56
C LYS A 387 -22.57 -10.71 -12.25
N PHE A 388 -22.83 -9.77 -13.17
CA PHE A 388 -22.65 -8.34 -12.89
C PHE A 388 -23.54 -7.85 -11.76
N LEU A 389 -24.82 -8.25 -11.80
CA LEU A 389 -25.79 -7.91 -10.76
C LEU A 389 -25.45 -8.60 -9.45
N LEU A 390 -25.03 -9.87 -9.50
CA LEU A 390 -24.63 -10.62 -8.32
C LEU A 390 -23.46 -9.98 -7.59
N GLU A 391 -22.39 -9.63 -8.29
CA GLU A 391 -21.20 -8.99 -7.70
C GLU A 391 -21.54 -7.63 -7.09
N ALA A 392 -22.36 -6.82 -7.77
CA ALA A 392 -22.84 -5.55 -7.23
C ALA A 392 -23.70 -5.74 -5.97
N CYS A 393 -24.53 -6.80 -5.95
CA CYS A 393 -25.35 -7.15 -4.80
C CYS A 393 -24.52 -7.66 -3.63
N GLU A 394 -23.57 -8.57 -3.86
CA GLU A 394 -22.73 -9.18 -2.83
C GLU A 394 -21.84 -8.16 -2.12
N ASN A 395 -21.27 -7.22 -2.87
CA ASN A 395 -20.33 -6.21 -2.39
C ASN A 395 -20.99 -4.90 -1.92
N ASN A 396 -22.33 -4.85 -1.83
CA ASN A 396 -23.10 -3.72 -1.32
C ASN A 396 -23.04 -2.42 -2.15
N HIS A 397 -23.25 -2.52 -3.46
CA HIS A 397 -23.24 -1.36 -4.37
C HIS A 397 -24.64 -0.98 -4.88
N PRO A 398 -25.53 -0.37 -4.05
CA PRO A 398 -26.94 -0.13 -4.41
C PRO A 398 -27.11 0.76 -5.65
N SER A 399 -26.36 1.87 -5.76
CA SER A 399 -26.43 2.76 -6.93
C SER A 399 -26.04 2.06 -8.23
N LEU A 400 -25.15 1.07 -8.13
CA LEU A 400 -24.78 0.25 -9.27
C LEU A 400 -25.88 -0.77 -9.59
N VAL A 401 -26.48 -1.40 -8.59
CA VAL A 401 -27.64 -2.29 -8.78
C VAL A 401 -28.76 -1.55 -9.53
N ASP A 402 -29.08 -0.32 -9.13
CA ASP A 402 -30.04 0.54 -9.84
C ASP A 402 -29.65 0.78 -11.29
N LEU A 403 -28.39 1.16 -11.54
CA LEU A 403 -27.88 1.38 -12.88
C LEU A 403 -27.99 0.12 -13.75
N LEU A 404 -27.61 -1.05 -13.21
CA LEU A 404 -27.65 -2.32 -13.93
C LEU A 404 -29.10 -2.71 -14.28
N LEU A 405 -30.03 -2.62 -13.32
CA LEU A 405 -31.44 -2.93 -13.53
C LEU A 405 -32.13 -1.95 -14.50
N MET A 406 -31.72 -0.68 -14.50
CA MET A 406 -32.27 0.34 -15.40
C MET A 406 -31.77 0.20 -16.84
N HIS A 407 -30.49 -0.10 -17.04
CA HIS A 407 -29.84 -0.04 -18.34
C HIS A 407 -29.57 -1.40 -18.99
N MET A 408 -29.71 -2.52 -18.25
CA MET A 408 -29.63 -3.88 -18.80
C MET A 408 -30.92 -4.67 -18.55
N PRO A 409 -31.96 -4.48 -19.37
CA PRO A 409 -33.28 -5.09 -19.17
C PRO A 409 -33.30 -6.62 -19.35
N THR A 410 -32.21 -7.22 -19.84
CA THR A 410 -32.06 -8.68 -19.93
C THR A 410 -31.61 -9.32 -18.62
N LEU A 411 -31.15 -8.53 -17.64
CA LEU A 411 -30.74 -9.05 -16.35
C LEU A 411 -31.96 -9.48 -15.55
N SER A 412 -31.84 -10.64 -14.91
CA SER A 412 -32.84 -11.15 -13.99
C SER A 412 -32.32 -11.11 -12.56
N ALA A 413 -32.94 -10.29 -11.72
CA ALA A 413 -32.77 -10.29 -10.27
C ALA A 413 -33.27 -11.61 -9.62
N SER A 414 -34.19 -12.32 -10.28
CA SER A 414 -34.73 -13.60 -9.84
C SER A 414 -33.89 -14.82 -10.23
N PHE A 415 -32.78 -14.60 -10.93
CA PHE A 415 -31.83 -15.62 -11.36
C PHE A 415 -31.37 -16.55 -10.21
N ASP A 416 -31.22 -17.83 -10.54
CA ASP A 416 -30.74 -18.91 -9.66
C ASP A 416 -31.44 -18.96 -8.28
N ASN A 417 -32.77 -18.86 -8.27
CA ASN A 417 -33.59 -18.79 -7.06
C ASN A 417 -33.30 -17.53 -6.22
N ASN A 418 -33.29 -16.37 -6.88
CA ASN A 418 -33.05 -15.05 -6.28
C ASN A 418 -31.70 -14.96 -5.55
N THR A 419 -30.61 -15.45 -6.16
CA THR A 419 -29.28 -15.45 -5.53
C THR A 419 -28.86 -14.05 -5.08
N CYS A 420 -29.14 -13.00 -5.86
CA CYS A 420 -28.88 -11.61 -5.45
C CYS A 420 -29.59 -11.23 -4.14
N LEU A 421 -30.90 -11.49 -4.03
CA LEU A 421 -31.67 -11.21 -2.82
C LEU A 421 -31.16 -12.02 -1.61
N ARG A 422 -30.83 -13.29 -1.83
CA ARG A 422 -30.30 -14.19 -0.79
C ARG A 422 -28.99 -13.68 -0.22
N HIS A 423 -28.06 -13.25 -1.07
CA HIS A 423 -26.77 -12.73 -0.63
C HIS A 423 -26.91 -11.37 0.05
N ALA A 424 -27.72 -10.46 -0.51
CA ALA A 424 -28.01 -9.16 0.10
C ALA A 424 -28.64 -9.32 1.51
N ALA A 425 -29.64 -10.20 1.65
CA ALA A 425 -30.27 -10.49 2.94
C ALA A 425 -29.32 -11.17 3.94
N SER A 426 -28.44 -12.05 3.47
CA SER A 426 -27.47 -12.74 4.32
C SER A 426 -26.31 -11.84 4.76
N ASN A 427 -25.99 -10.80 4.00
CA ASN A 427 -24.89 -9.88 4.31
C ASN A 427 -25.35 -8.60 5.03
N GLY A 428 -26.66 -8.29 5.03
CA GLY A 428 -27.19 -7.12 5.75
C GLY A 428 -27.39 -5.90 4.87
N HIS A 429 -27.42 -6.10 3.55
CA HIS A 429 -27.46 -5.03 2.55
C HIS A 429 -28.89 -4.54 2.34
N THR A 430 -29.40 -3.82 3.33
CA THR A 430 -30.81 -3.42 3.43
C THR A 430 -31.32 -2.66 2.20
N GLU A 431 -30.51 -1.73 1.66
CA GLU A 431 -30.93 -0.95 0.50
C GLU A 431 -31.07 -1.80 -0.75
N ILE A 432 -30.15 -2.75 -0.98
CA ILE A 432 -30.24 -3.69 -2.10
C ILE A 432 -31.47 -4.60 -1.94
N VAL A 433 -31.78 -5.05 -0.72
CA VAL A 433 -33.01 -5.82 -0.48
C VAL A 433 -34.25 -4.99 -0.88
N ARG A 434 -34.30 -3.70 -0.54
CA ARG A 434 -35.41 -2.82 -0.97
C ARG A 434 -35.47 -2.70 -2.49
N LEU A 435 -34.35 -2.34 -3.13
CA LEU A 435 -34.26 -2.19 -4.59
C LEU A 435 -34.70 -3.45 -5.34
N LEU A 436 -34.23 -4.63 -4.91
CA LEU A 436 -34.60 -5.90 -5.54
C LEU A 436 -36.07 -6.26 -5.37
N LEU A 437 -36.66 -6.00 -4.19
CA LEU A 437 -38.09 -6.29 -3.93
C LEU A 437 -39.04 -5.29 -4.58
N ASP A 438 -38.58 -4.05 -4.79
CA ASP A 438 -39.36 -2.99 -5.44
C ASP A 438 -39.19 -3.00 -6.97
N CYS A 439 -38.30 -3.83 -7.50
CA CYS A 439 -38.07 -4.00 -8.93
C CYS A 439 -39.31 -4.59 -9.62
N GLN A 440 -40.00 -3.77 -10.43
CA GLN A 440 -41.21 -4.19 -11.14
C GLN A 440 -40.91 -5.02 -12.40
N GLN A 441 -39.69 -4.94 -12.93
CA GLN A 441 -39.32 -5.59 -14.18
C GLN A 441 -39.08 -7.09 -14.03
N ASP A 442 -38.79 -7.55 -12.81
CA ASP A 442 -38.52 -8.95 -12.50
C ASP A 442 -39.22 -9.37 -11.21
N ALA A 443 -39.94 -10.49 -11.25
CA ALA A 443 -40.74 -10.98 -10.14
C ALA A 443 -39.85 -11.72 -9.12
N VAL A 444 -39.10 -10.96 -8.32
CA VAL A 444 -38.30 -11.52 -7.23
C VAL A 444 -39.22 -12.15 -6.19
N ASP A 445 -38.94 -13.42 -5.85
CA ASP A 445 -39.70 -14.19 -4.86
C ASP A 445 -38.97 -14.29 -3.51
N PRO A 446 -39.34 -13.49 -2.49
CA PRO A 446 -38.70 -13.54 -1.18
C PRO A 446 -38.96 -14.84 -0.41
N SER A 447 -39.90 -15.68 -0.86
CA SER A 447 -40.23 -16.96 -0.25
C SER A 447 -39.34 -18.12 -0.72
N CYS A 448 -38.39 -17.86 -1.62
CA CYS A 448 -37.56 -18.89 -2.23
C CYS A 448 -36.78 -19.73 -1.19
N LEU A 449 -36.55 -21.00 -1.55
CA LEU A 449 -35.82 -21.98 -0.73
C LEU A 449 -36.33 -22.06 0.72
N ASN A 450 -37.66 -22.01 0.90
CA ASN A 450 -38.34 -21.96 2.19
C ASN A 450 -37.93 -20.74 3.02
N ASN A 451 -38.11 -19.54 2.46
CA ASN A 451 -37.86 -18.26 3.11
C ASN A 451 -36.42 -18.13 3.64
N ILE A 452 -35.43 -18.59 2.86
CA ILE A 452 -34.03 -18.58 3.27
C ILE A 452 -33.53 -17.15 3.59
N CYS A 453 -34.02 -16.14 2.86
CA CYS A 453 -33.69 -14.73 3.10
C CYS A 453 -34.14 -14.28 4.50
N LEU A 454 -35.39 -14.58 4.88
CA LEU A 454 -35.93 -14.27 6.21
C LEU A 454 -35.15 -14.99 7.30
N ARG A 455 -34.86 -16.28 7.10
CA ARG A 455 -34.13 -17.11 8.07
C ARG A 455 -32.72 -16.60 8.31
N ASN A 456 -31.97 -16.27 7.25
CA ASN A 456 -30.60 -15.77 7.37
C ASN A 456 -30.58 -14.35 7.98
N ALA A 457 -31.50 -13.47 7.57
CA ALA A 457 -31.62 -12.14 8.15
C ALA A 457 -31.99 -12.20 9.64
N ALA A 458 -32.87 -13.13 10.02
CA ALA A 458 -33.24 -13.34 11.41
C ALA A 458 -32.12 -13.94 12.25
N GLU A 459 -31.39 -14.93 11.73
CA GLU A 459 -30.21 -15.51 12.38
C GLU A 459 -29.11 -14.46 12.63
N ARG A 460 -28.95 -13.50 11.72
CA ARG A 460 -27.92 -12.44 11.83
C ARG A 460 -28.41 -11.16 12.52
N GLY A 461 -29.70 -11.06 12.82
CA GLY A 461 -30.26 -9.93 13.55
C GLY A 461 -30.53 -8.68 12.72
N TYR A 462 -30.65 -8.80 11.40
CA TYR A 462 -30.89 -7.66 10.50
C TYR A 462 -32.35 -7.21 10.53
N VAL A 463 -32.71 -6.40 11.53
CA VAL A 463 -34.09 -5.98 11.84
C VAL A 463 -34.80 -5.37 10.64
N GLU A 464 -34.19 -4.40 9.96
CA GLU A 464 -34.82 -3.71 8.82
C GLU A 464 -35.11 -4.65 7.64
N ILE A 465 -34.24 -5.63 7.41
CA ILE A 465 -34.43 -6.64 6.35
C ILE A 465 -35.58 -7.58 6.72
N VAL A 466 -35.61 -8.04 7.98
CA VAL A 466 -36.72 -8.88 8.48
C VAL A 466 -38.05 -8.12 8.36
N GLU A 467 -38.10 -6.85 8.77
CA GLU A 467 -39.29 -6.02 8.64
C GLU A 467 -39.73 -5.87 7.18
N ARG A 468 -38.81 -5.53 6.27
CA ARG A 468 -39.14 -5.38 4.85
C ARG A 468 -39.62 -6.69 4.22
N LEU A 469 -39.02 -7.82 4.56
CA LEU A 469 -39.42 -9.14 4.06
C LEU A 469 -40.81 -9.53 4.57
N LEU A 470 -41.10 -9.31 5.86
CA LEU A 470 -42.40 -9.64 6.46
C LEU A 470 -43.57 -8.77 5.94
N GLN A 471 -43.29 -7.64 5.31
CA GLN A 471 -44.30 -6.85 4.61
C GLN A 471 -44.78 -7.51 3.29
N ASP A 472 -44.01 -8.45 2.73
CA ASP A 472 -44.41 -9.19 1.54
C ASP A 472 -45.30 -10.38 1.91
N SER A 473 -46.53 -10.41 1.39
CA SER A 473 -47.53 -11.44 1.71
C SER A 473 -47.13 -12.85 1.30
N ARG A 474 -46.11 -13.01 0.44
CA ARG A 474 -45.59 -14.32 0.03
C ARG A 474 -44.66 -14.93 1.07
N VAL A 475 -44.09 -14.11 1.96
CA VAL A 475 -43.16 -14.57 2.99
C VAL A 475 -43.90 -15.32 4.08
N ASP A 476 -43.44 -16.53 4.35
CA ASP A 476 -43.95 -17.37 5.41
C ASP A 476 -42.95 -17.41 6.58
N ALA A 477 -43.34 -16.80 7.69
CA ALA A 477 -42.53 -16.68 8.90
C ALA A 477 -42.47 -17.97 9.72
N ASP A 478 -43.39 -18.93 9.49
CA ASP A 478 -43.42 -20.23 10.17
C ASP A 478 -42.66 -21.33 9.42
N ALA A 479 -42.12 -20.99 8.24
CA ALA A 479 -41.36 -21.90 7.39
C ALA A 479 -40.22 -22.64 8.13
N GLN A 480 -40.00 -23.89 7.71
CA GLN A 480 -39.01 -24.80 8.31
C GLN A 480 -39.18 -24.94 9.84
N GLY A 481 -40.44 -25.00 10.30
CA GLY A 481 -40.78 -25.18 11.70
C GLY A 481 -40.34 -23.98 12.53
N ASN A 482 -40.77 -22.79 12.16
CA ASN A 482 -40.48 -21.54 12.86
C ASN A 482 -38.96 -21.25 12.95
N ALA A 483 -38.21 -21.55 11.89
CA ALA A 483 -36.74 -21.41 11.91
C ALA A 483 -36.27 -19.98 12.19
N ALA A 484 -36.98 -18.96 11.68
CA ALA A 484 -36.61 -17.55 11.88
C ALA A 484 -36.59 -17.15 13.37
N ILE A 485 -37.64 -17.50 14.13
CA ILE A 485 -37.69 -17.19 15.58
C ILE A 485 -36.73 -18.09 16.38
N ARG A 486 -36.56 -19.36 15.99
CA ARG A 486 -35.59 -20.25 16.63
C ARG A 486 -34.16 -19.73 16.52
N PHE A 487 -33.73 -19.33 15.32
CA PHE A 487 -32.38 -18.84 15.08
C PHE A 487 -32.13 -17.46 15.69
N SER A 488 -33.07 -16.52 15.53
CA SER A 488 -32.93 -15.19 16.17
C SER A 488 -32.90 -15.29 17.70
N ALA A 489 -33.68 -16.20 18.30
CA ALA A 489 -33.65 -16.44 19.74
C ALA A 489 -32.35 -17.12 20.20
N GLU A 490 -31.86 -18.12 19.46
CA GLU A 490 -30.58 -18.78 19.74
C GLU A 490 -29.39 -17.81 19.68
N ARG A 491 -29.44 -16.81 18.79
CA ARG A 491 -28.40 -15.80 18.60
C ARG A 491 -28.59 -14.53 19.45
N GLY A 492 -29.72 -14.42 20.17
CA GLY A 492 -29.97 -13.32 21.10
C GLY A 492 -30.53 -12.04 20.48
N HIS A 493 -31.04 -12.09 19.25
CA HIS A 493 -31.53 -10.93 18.50
C HIS A 493 -32.94 -10.51 18.95
N ALA A 494 -33.02 -9.85 20.11
CA ALA A 494 -34.28 -9.47 20.77
C ALA A 494 -35.24 -8.67 19.90
N HIS A 495 -34.76 -7.69 19.12
CA HIS A 495 -35.63 -6.88 18.25
C HIS A 495 -36.26 -7.71 17.13
N VAL A 496 -35.51 -8.64 16.54
CA VAL A 496 -36.05 -9.58 15.54
C VAL A 496 -37.08 -10.51 16.18
N VAL A 497 -36.80 -11.04 17.37
CA VAL A 497 -37.75 -11.89 18.10
C VAL A 497 -39.03 -11.12 18.41
N GLU A 498 -38.93 -9.87 18.88
CA GLU A 498 -40.09 -9.02 19.14
C GLU A 498 -40.94 -8.79 17.88
N LEU A 499 -40.30 -8.56 16.74
CA LEU A 499 -40.98 -8.40 15.46
C LEU A 499 -41.68 -9.69 15.04
N LEU A 500 -40.99 -10.84 15.10
CA LEU A 500 -41.53 -12.14 14.73
C LEU A 500 -42.69 -12.58 15.63
N LEU A 501 -42.65 -12.28 16.93
CA LEU A 501 -43.75 -12.59 17.86
C LEU A 501 -45.06 -11.88 17.49
N LYS A 502 -44.97 -10.69 16.87
CA LYS A 502 -46.12 -9.92 16.37
C LYS A 502 -46.61 -10.43 15.00
N THR A 503 -45.87 -11.32 14.35
CA THR A 503 -46.21 -11.86 13.03
C THR A 503 -47.15 -13.05 13.14
N ARG A 504 -48.18 -13.08 12.30
CA ARG A 504 -49.14 -14.19 12.22
C ARG A 504 -48.43 -15.48 11.77
N GLY A 505 -48.79 -16.60 12.38
CA GLY A 505 -48.25 -17.93 12.05
C GLY A 505 -47.04 -18.32 12.90
N VAL A 506 -46.29 -17.35 13.42
CA VAL A 506 -45.13 -17.62 14.27
C VAL A 506 -45.56 -18.26 15.59
N ASP A 507 -45.08 -19.47 15.84
CA ASP A 507 -45.28 -20.23 17.07
C ASP A 507 -43.97 -20.33 17.88
N PRO A 508 -43.82 -19.55 18.97
CA PRO A 508 -42.63 -19.61 19.82
C PRO A 508 -42.56 -20.89 20.68
N ALA A 509 -43.61 -21.72 20.70
CA ALA A 509 -43.60 -23.04 21.35
C ALA A 509 -43.17 -24.18 20.41
N ALA A 510 -42.91 -23.89 19.13
CA ALA A 510 -42.44 -24.88 18.16
C ALA A 510 -41.16 -25.62 18.62
N ASP A 511 -41.07 -26.91 18.24
CA ASP A 511 -39.94 -27.79 18.56
C ASP A 511 -39.64 -27.83 20.07
N ASP A 512 -40.67 -28.11 20.87
CA ASP A 512 -40.61 -28.11 22.34
C ASP A 512 -40.09 -26.78 22.92
N SER A 513 -40.62 -25.65 22.43
CA SER A 513 -40.16 -24.30 22.81
C SER A 513 -38.65 -24.11 22.62
N PHE A 514 -38.12 -24.55 21.47
CA PHE A 514 -36.69 -24.46 21.16
C PHE A 514 -36.15 -23.04 21.33
N ALA A 515 -36.87 -22.02 20.84
CA ALA A 515 -36.46 -20.62 20.93
C ALA A 515 -36.16 -20.22 22.39
N LEU A 516 -37.04 -20.57 23.33
CA LEU A 516 -36.85 -20.30 24.75
C LEU A 516 -35.68 -21.11 25.33
N ARG A 517 -35.62 -22.42 25.03
CA ARG A 517 -34.53 -23.29 25.52
C ARG A 517 -33.15 -22.82 25.03
N ALA A 518 -33.05 -22.40 23.78
CA ALA A 518 -31.80 -21.92 23.19
C ALA A 518 -31.39 -20.56 23.74
N ALA A 519 -32.32 -19.61 23.83
CA ALA A 519 -32.08 -18.31 24.47
C ALA A 519 -31.66 -18.46 25.94
N ALA A 520 -32.31 -19.38 26.67
CA ALA A 520 -31.96 -19.68 28.05
C ALA A 520 -30.54 -20.30 28.15
N ARG A 521 -30.24 -21.33 27.36
CA ARG A 521 -28.90 -21.94 27.35
C ARG A 521 -27.78 -20.92 27.05
N ASN A 522 -28.05 -19.98 26.15
CA ASN A 522 -27.08 -18.98 25.71
C ASN A 522 -27.13 -17.66 26.52
N ARG A 523 -27.92 -17.61 27.61
CA ARG A 523 -28.04 -16.47 28.52
C ARG A 523 -28.51 -15.16 27.86
N HIS A 524 -29.37 -15.26 26.84
CA HIS A 524 -29.96 -14.10 26.17
C HIS A 524 -31.18 -13.57 26.94
N LEU A 525 -30.92 -12.91 28.07
CA LEU A 525 -31.94 -12.43 29.03
C LEU A 525 -33.12 -11.70 28.35
N ARG A 526 -32.82 -10.73 27.49
CA ARG A 526 -33.86 -9.93 26.84
C ARG A 526 -34.78 -10.76 25.94
N VAL A 527 -34.24 -11.77 25.25
CA VAL A 527 -35.04 -12.69 24.42
C VAL A 527 -35.91 -13.58 25.30
N VAL A 528 -35.36 -14.10 26.40
CA VAL A 528 -36.11 -14.90 27.36
C VAL A 528 -37.29 -14.10 27.91
N GLU A 529 -37.07 -12.86 28.36
CA GLU A 529 -38.13 -11.98 28.84
C GLU A 529 -39.25 -11.81 27.80
N LEU A 530 -38.88 -11.58 26.53
CA LEU A 530 -39.85 -11.43 25.44
C LEU A 530 -40.67 -12.71 25.22
N LEU A 531 -40.03 -13.88 25.22
CA LEU A 531 -40.68 -15.17 25.00
C LEU A 531 -41.58 -15.58 26.18
N ILE A 532 -41.16 -15.33 27.42
CA ILE A 532 -41.99 -15.59 28.61
C ILE A 532 -43.18 -14.63 28.64
N ARG A 533 -42.95 -13.34 28.37
CA ARG A 533 -44.00 -12.32 28.35
C ARG A 533 -45.06 -12.55 27.27
N ASP A 534 -44.68 -13.15 26.14
CA ASP A 534 -45.62 -13.55 25.09
C ASP A 534 -46.59 -14.66 25.57
N GLY A 535 -46.16 -15.49 26.52
CA GLY A 535 -47.01 -16.47 27.21
C GLY A 535 -47.34 -17.73 26.42
N ARG A 536 -46.99 -17.82 25.12
CA ARG A 536 -47.19 -19.05 24.32
C ARG A 536 -46.09 -20.09 24.53
N SER A 537 -44.88 -19.70 24.92
CA SER A 537 -43.76 -20.62 25.16
C SER A 537 -43.95 -21.48 26.41
N ASN A 538 -43.59 -22.76 26.32
CA ASN A 538 -43.66 -23.70 27.44
C ASN A 538 -42.31 -23.79 28.17
N VAL A 539 -42.24 -23.19 29.36
CA VAL A 539 -41.05 -23.20 30.23
C VAL A 539 -40.66 -24.60 30.74
N SER A 540 -41.61 -25.53 30.85
CA SER A 540 -41.37 -26.90 31.34
C SER A 540 -41.02 -27.90 30.24
N ALA A 541 -40.89 -27.45 28.98
CA ALA A 541 -40.56 -28.31 27.86
C ALA A 541 -39.21 -29.06 28.05
N ARG A 542 -39.14 -30.29 27.53
CA ARG A 542 -38.00 -31.22 27.69
C ARG A 542 -37.48 -31.30 29.13
N GLU A 543 -38.34 -31.73 30.05
CA GLU A 543 -38.00 -31.91 31.48
C GLU A 543 -37.49 -30.63 32.16
N GLY A 544 -38.07 -29.47 31.77
CA GLY A 544 -37.68 -28.17 32.31
C GLY A 544 -36.26 -27.76 31.95
N TYR A 545 -35.77 -28.09 30.74
CA TYR A 545 -34.42 -27.72 30.32
C TYR A 545 -34.18 -26.20 30.38
N ALA A 546 -35.15 -25.40 29.93
CA ALA A 546 -35.05 -23.93 30.02
C ALA A 546 -34.98 -23.47 31.48
N LEU A 547 -35.86 -24.00 32.36
CA LEU A 547 -35.89 -23.67 33.80
C LEU A 547 -34.53 -23.82 34.47
N LYS A 548 -33.81 -24.92 34.23
CA LYS A 548 -32.47 -25.15 34.81
C LYS A 548 -31.48 -24.01 34.47
N HIS A 549 -31.49 -23.54 33.22
CA HIS A 549 -30.63 -22.43 32.78
C HIS A 549 -31.13 -21.06 33.26
N LEU A 550 -32.43 -20.91 33.52
CA LEU A 550 -33.02 -19.69 34.06
C LEU A 550 -32.73 -19.51 35.56
N GLU A 551 -32.74 -20.60 36.33
CA GLU A 551 -32.31 -20.60 37.74
C GLU A 551 -30.86 -20.11 37.88
N ASP A 552 -29.99 -20.51 36.95
CA ASP A 552 -28.58 -20.08 36.87
C ASP A 552 -28.37 -18.63 36.38
N MET A 553 -29.42 -17.94 35.93
CA MET A 553 -29.36 -16.53 35.48
C MET A 553 -29.73 -15.50 36.56
N GLY A 554 -30.24 -15.94 37.70
CA GLY A 554 -30.48 -15.09 38.87
C GLY A 554 -31.95 -14.75 39.14
N ALA A 555 -32.21 -14.31 40.38
CA ALA A 555 -33.53 -14.19 41.00
C ALA A 555 -34.52 -13.25 40.27
N ALA A 556 -34.05 -12.28 39.49
CA ALA A 556 -34.92 -11.30 38.83
C ALA A 556 -35.83 -11.90 37.74
N LEU A 557 -35.42 -13.02 37.11
CA LEU A 557 -36.26 -13.75 36.14
C LEU A 557 -37.31 -14.62 36.85
N LEU A 558 -36.99 -15.16 38.03
CA LEU A 558 -37.90 -15.96 38.83
C LEU A 558 -39.08 -15.14 39.37
N ASP A 559 -38.89 -13.85 39.63
CA ASP A 559 -39.98 -12.93 39.98
C ASP A 559 -40.92 -12.62 38.79
N PHE A 560 -40.48 -12.92 37.56
CA PHE A 560 -41.22 -12.67 36.32
C PHE A 560 -41.97 -13.90 35.79
N MET A 561 -41.55 -15.11 36.19
CA MET A 561 -42.15 -16.41 35.86
C MET A 561 -43.33 -16.72 36.77
#